data_AF-A0A7S1A4B5-F1
#
_entry.id   AF-A0A7S1A4B5-F1
#
_cell.length_a   1.000
_cell.length_b   1.000
_cell.length_c   1.000
_cell.angle_alpha   90.00
_cell.angle_beta   90.00
_cell.angle_gamma   90.00
#
_symmetry.space_group_name_H-M   'P 1'
#
loop_
_entity.id
_entity.type
_entity.pdbx_description
1 polymer ?
#
loop_
_entity_poly.entity_id
_entity_poly.type
_entity_poly.pdbx_seq_one_letter_code
_entity_poly.pdbx_strand_id
1 'polypeptide(L)'
;HIAESSLTVPGTRIVVDCGLRRTKFSGAKSMSRMCTIPISIASAEQRRGRAGRVDTGVCYRLWSAEEHHSLEEHDEPEVQREDFTSCFLNLIAAGCHSYNDMLFFPWLDPPRET
;
A
#
# COMPACT_ATOMS: atom_id res chain seq x y z
N HIS A 1 -1.14 -3.12 8.42
CA HIS A 1 -2.22 -2.25 7.94
C HIS A 1 -2.99 -1.52 9.05
N ILE A 2 -3.88 -2.11 9.88
CA ILE A 2 -4.68 -1.28 10.83
C ILE A 2 -3.80 -0.52 11.86
N ALA A 3 -2.81 -1.17 12.47
CA ALA A 3 -1.84 -0.50 13.36
C ALA A 3 -0.76 0.30 12.60
N GLU A 4 -0.66 0.11 11.29
CA GLU A 4 0.35 0.75 10.44
C GLU A 4 -0.06 2.17 10.05
N SER A 5 -1.35 2.44 9.90
CA SER A 5 -1.88 3.73 9.46
C SER A 5 -3.02 4.32 10.32
N SER A 6 -3.71 3.54 11.17
CA SER A 6 -4.98 4.03 11.76
C SER A 6 -5.11 3.94 13.28
N LEU A 7 -4.20 3.27 13.99
CA LEU A 7 -4.28 3.15 15.45
C LEU A 7 -2.93 3.41 16.10
N THR A 8 -2.86 4.41 16.98
CA THR A 8 -1.69 4.62 17.85
C THR A 8 -1.97 3.91 19.17
N VAL A 9 -1.18 2.88 19.47
CA VAL A 9 -1.21 2.21 20.77
C VAL A 9 -0.18 2.91 21.67
N PRO A 10 -0.60 3.67 22.69
CA PRO A 10 0.33 4.36 23.60
C PRO A 10 1.30 3.38 24.25
N GLY A 11 2.57 3.78 24.41
CA GLY A 11 3.57 2.97 25.11
C GLY A 11 4.15 1.79 24.31
N THR A 12 3.89 1.69 23.01
CA THR A 12 4.49 0.65 22.17
C THR A 12 5.99 0.92 22.01
N ARG A 13 6.81 0.06 22.62
CA ARG A 13 8.28 0.11 22.56
C ARG A 13 8.89 -1.03 21.76
N ILE A 14 8.15 -2.10 21.55
CA ILE A 14 8.62 -3.28 20.84
C ILE A 14 7.67 -3.53 19.67
N VAL A 15 8.25 -3.61 18.48
CA VAL A 15 7.56 -4.06 17.26
C VAL A 15 8.17 -5.38 16.84
N VAL A 16 7.34 -6.35 16.53
CA VAL A 16 7.75 -7.58 15.85
C VAL A 16 7.11 -7.56 14.48
N ASP A 17 7.93 -7.45 13.44
CA ASP A 17 7.48 -7.32 12.06
C ASP A 17 7.72 -8.63 11.31
N CYS A 18 6.65 -9.18 10.75
CA CYS A 18 6.71 -10.39 9.94
C CYS A 18 7.05 -10.12 8.47
N GLY A 19 7.15 -8.86 8.05
CA GLY A 19 7.56 -8.50 6.68
C GLY A 19 6.48 -8.74 5.63
N LEU A 20 5.25 -9.07 6.04
CA LEU A 20 4.15 -9.40 5.14
C LEU A 20 2.97 -8.43 5.30
N ARG A 21 2.21 -8.27 4.22
CA ARG A 21 0.90 -7.60 4.21
C ARG A 21 -0.11 -8.39 3.38
N ARG A 22 -1.38 -8.22 3.74
CA ARG A 22 -2.50 -8.69 2.93
C ARG A 22 -2.93 -7.58 1.98
N THR A 23 -3.12 -7.92 0.71
CA THR A 23 -3.55 -6.99 -0.34
C THR A 23 -4.55 -7.67 -1.25
N LYS A 24 -5.43 -6.88 -1.89
CA LYS A 24 -6.19 -7.40 -3.02
C LYS A 24 -5.26 -7.52 -4.21
N PHE A 25 -5.47 -8.57 -4.99
CA PHE A 25 -4.85 -8.78 -6.28
C PHE A 25 -5.96 -9.05 -7.30
N SER A 26 -6.01 -8.21 -8.33
CA SER A 26 -6.87 -8.40 -9.50
C SER A 26 -5.96 -8.68 -10.69
N GLY A 27 -5.97 -9.92 -11.20
CA GLY A 27 -5.32 -10.26 -12.46
C GLY A 27 -6.27 -10.01 -13.64
N ALA A 28 -5.90 -10.44 -14.85
CA ALA A 28 -6.78 -10.37 -16.04
C ALA A 28 -8.10 -11.17 -15.93
N LYS A 29 -8.34 -11.87 -14.82
CA LYS A 29 -9.59 -12.61 -14.55
C LYS A 29 -10.44 -11.80 -13.57
N SER A 30 -11.73 -11.69 -13.86
CA SER A 30 -12.75 -10.82 -13.24
C SER A 30 -13.01 -10.99 -11.72
N MET A 31 -12.22 -11.77 -10.99
CA MET A 31 -12.35 -11.92 -9.54
C MET A 31 -11.07 -11.50 -8.82
N SER A 32 -11.21 -10.50 -7.95
CA SER A 32 -10.17 -10.13 -7.00
C SER A 32 -10.02 -11.21 -5.93
N ARG A 33 -8.78 -11.45 -5.50
CA ARG A 33 -8.45 -12.35 -4.38
C ARG A 33 -7.56 -11.65 -3.38
N MET A 34 -7.63 -12.09 -2.13
CA MET A 34 -6.71 -11.64 -1.09
C MET A 34 -5.41 -12.44 -1.20
N CYS A 35 -4.29 -11.73 -1.36
CA CYS A 35 -2.95 -12.30 -1.35
C CYS A 35 -2.18 -11.80 -0.13
N THR A 36 -1.29 -12.65 0.38
CA THR A 36 -0.26 -12.22 1.34
C THR A 36 1.04 -12.07 0.56
N ILE A 37 1.64 -10.89 0.62
CA ILE A 37 2.87 -10.55 -0.10
C ILE A 37 3.87 -9.86 0.83
N PRO A 38 5.17 -9.82 0.47
CA PRO A 38 6.15 -8.99 1.15
C PRO A 38 5.74 -7.51 1.17
N ILE A 39 6.18 -6.80 2.21
CA ILE A 39 6.03 -5.35 2.32
C ILE A 39 7.16 -4.61 1.60
N SER A 40 6.93 -3.33 1.29
CA SER A 40 7.99 -2.44 0.82
C SER A 40 8.94 -2.03 1.94
N ILE A 41 10.14 -1.53 1.58
CA ILE A 41 11.08 -0.91 2.52
C ILE A 41 10.41 0.27 3.24
N ALA A 42 9.69 1.12 2.50
CA ALA A 42 8.95 2.24 3.07
C ALA A 42 7.94 1.79 4.14
N SER A 43 7.18 0.72 3.88
CA SER A 43 6.25 0.13 4.85
C SER A 43 6.98 -0.43 6.09
N ALA A 44 8.11 -1.14 5.89
CA ALA A 44 8.92 -1.65 6.98
C ALA A 44 9.49 -0.54 7.88
N GLU A 45 9.90 0.60 7.29
CA GLU A 45 10.37 1.77 8.03
C GLU A 45 9.23 2.46 8.80
N GLN A 46 8.05 2.58 8.20
CA GLN A 46 6.86 3.10 8.87
C GLN A 46 6.47 2.22 10.07
N ARG A 47 6.56 0.89 9.95
CA ARG A 47 6.32 -0.07 11.04
C ARG A 47 7.37 0.05 12.13
N ARG A 48 8.66 0.12 11.77
CA ARG A 48 9.76 0.36 12.72
C ARG A 48 9.55 1.65 13.52
N GLY A 49 9.12 2.73 12.87
CA GLY A 49 8.84 4.02 13.50
C GLY A 49 7.78 3.97 14.60
N ARG A 50 6.95 2.91 14.66
CA ARG A 50 5.97 2.73 15.75
C ARG A 50 6.63 2.41 17.09
N ALA A 51 7.79 1.75 17.11
CA ALA A 51 8.52 1.45 18.34
C ALA A 51 9.11 2.71 19.01
N GLY A 52 9.43 3.75 18.21
CA GLY A 52 10.14 4.94 18.66
C GLY A 52 9.27 6.16 18.98
N ARG A 53 7.94 6.00 19.04
CA ARG A 53 7.01 7.15 19.10
C ARG A 53 6.94 7.84 20.47
N VAL A 54 7.32 7.15 21.54
CA VAL A 54 7.21 7.63 22.93
C VAL A 54 8.56 7.63 23.65
N ASP A 55 9.47 6.71 23.30
CA ASP A 55 10.82 6.60 23.85
C ASP A 55 11.65 5.66 22.95
N THR A 56 12.91 5.39 23.30
CA THR A 56 13.75 4.39 22.64
C THR A 56 13.01 3.05 22.56
N GLY A 57 12.85 2.53 21.34
CA GLY A 57 12.18 1.27 21.07
C GLY A 57 12.94 0.40 20.09
N VAL A 58 12.57 -0.88 20.05
CA VAL A 58 13.22 -1.91 19.25
C VAL A 58 12.22 -2.50 18.25
N CYS A 59 12.67 -2.72 17.02
CA CYS A 59 11.91 -3.44 16.00
C CYS A 59 12.64 -4.72 15.64
N TYR A 60 12.02 -5.87 15.89
CA TYR A 60 12.50 -7.17 15.48
C TYR A 60 11.90 -7.52 14.12
N ARG A 61 12.75 -7.71 13.13
CA ARG A 61 12.37 -8.13 11.78
C ARG A 61 12.53 -9.64 11.67
N LEU A 62 11.50 -10.35 11.25
CA LEU A 62 11.50 -11.81 11.10
C LEU A 62 12.04 -12.26 9.73
N TRP A 63 12.92 -11.46 9.12
CA TRP A 63 13.59 -11.73 7.85
C TRP A 63 15.04 -11.23 7.94
N SER A 64 15.90 -11.75 7.07
CA SER A 64 17.32 -11.44 7.00
C SER A 64 17.61 -10.07 6.39
N ALA A 65 18.84 -9.58 6.60
CA ALA A 65 19.30 -8.38 5.91
C ALA A 65 19.27 -8.55 4.39
N GLU A 66 19.66 -9.72 3.86
CA GLU A 66 19.64 -10.00 2.43
C GLU A 66 18.22 -9.92 1.86
N GLU A 67 17.24 -10.56 2.51
CA GLU A 67 15.83 -10.45 2.12
C GLU A 67 15.36 -8.99 2.16
N HIS A 68 15.83 -8.20 3.14
CA HIS A 68 15.46 -6.79 3.22
C HIS A 68 15.94 -5.97 2.01
N HIS A 69 17.14 -6.25 1.49
CA HIS A 69 17.67 -5.57 0.31
C HIS A 69 16.97 -6.00 -0.98
N SER A 70 16.26 -7.14 -0.97
CA SER A 70 15.45 -7.61 -2.10
C SER A 70 14.02 -7.04 -2.13
N LEU A 71 13.60 -6.30 -1.10
CA LEU A 71 12.27 -5.70 -1.06
C LEU A 71 12.19 -4.48 -1.98
N GLU A 72 11.02 -4.28 -2.58
CA GLU A 72 10.70 -3.05 -3.31
C GLU A 72 10.81 -1.82 -2.39
N GLU A 73 11.35 -0.71 -2.90
CA GLU A 73 11.48 0.52 -2.12
C GLU A 73 10.12 1.06 -1.68
N HIS A 74 9.15 1.05 -2.59
CA HIS A 74 7.80 1.55 -2.42
C HIS A 74 6.75 0.54 -2.88
N ASP A 75 5.58 0.58 -2.24
CA ASP A 75 4.44 -0.20 -2.71
C ASP A 75 3.91 0.39 -4.02
N GLU A 76 3.60 -0.47 -5.00
CA GLU A 76 2.95 -0.04 -6.24
C GLU A 76 1.65 0.74 -5.92
N PRO A 77 1.39 1.89 -6.59
CA PRO A 77 0.21 2.71 -6.37
C PRO A 77 -1.11 1.92 -6.44
N GLU A 78 -2.09 2.27 -5.61
CA GLU A 78 -3.40 1.59 -5.60
C GLU A 78 -4.12 1.66 -6.95
N VAL A 79 -3.99 2.81 -7.63
CA VAL A 79 -4.52 3.08 -8.97
C VAL A 79 -3.98 2.15 -10.05
N GLN A 80 -2.84 1.50 -9.80
CA GLN A 80 -2.26 0.51 -10.70
C GLN A 80 -2.58 -0.94 -10.29
N ARG A 81 -3.06 -1.19 -9.08
CA ARG A 81 -3.26 -2.54 -8.53
C ARG A 81 -4.70 -3.02 -8.50
N GLU A 82 -5.65 -2.11 -8.36
CA GLU A 82 -7.06 -2.43 -8.20
C GLU A 82 -7.88 -2.07 -9.44
N ASP A 83 -9.06 -2.68 -9.55
CA ASP A 83 -10.05 -2.28 -10.54
C ASP A 83 -10.56 -0.86 -10.21
N PHE A 84 -10.23 0.07 -11.11
CA PHE A 84 -10.56 1.48 -10.95
C PHE A 84 -11.92 1.86 -11.57
N THR A 85 -12.71 0.91 -12.05
CA THR A 85 -14.04 1.14 -12.67
C THR A 85 -14.93 2.01 -11.78
N SER A 86 -14.98 1.74 -10.48
CA SER A 86 -15.80 2.54 -9.55
C SER A 86 -15.32 3.99 -9.44
N CYS A 87 -14.00 4.23 -9.50
CA CYS A 87 -13.45 5.57 -9.52
C CYS A 87 -13.80 6.30 -10.82
N PHE A 88 -13.69 5.62 -11.97
CA PHE A 88 -14.12 6.17 -13.26
C PHE A 88 -15.60 6.56 -13.26
N LEU A 89 -16.48 5.72 -12.71
CA LEU A 89 -17.91 6.06 -12.58
C LEU A 89 -18.13 7.31 -11.72
N ASN A 90 -17.35 7.49 -10.65
CA ASN A 90 -17.41 8.69 -9.83
C ASN A 90 -16.91 9.93 -10.59
N LEU A 91 -15.87 9.81 -11.42
CA LEU A 91 -15.42 10.90 -12.29
C LEU A 91 -16.49 11.31 -13.31
N ILE A 92 -17.17 10.34 -13.92
CA ILE A 92 -18.29 10.60 -14.84
C ILE A 92 -19.41 11.33 -14.09
N ALA A 93 -19.78 10.85 -12.89
CA ALA A 93 -20.80 11.50 -12.07
C ALA A 93 -20.40 12.93 -11.64
N ALA A 94 -19.11 13.20 -11.51
CA ALA A 94 -18.56 14.51 -11.17
C ALA A 94 -18.40 15.47 -12.37
N GLY A 95 -18.68 15.02 -13.60
CA GLY A 95 -18.65 15.87 -14.79
C GLY A 95 -17.60 15.51 -15.85
N CYS A 96 -16.77 14.48 -15.64
CA CYS A 96 -15.81 14.01 -16.64
C CYS A 96 -16.52 13.10 -17.65
N HIS A 97 -17.13 13.70 -18.68
CA HIS A 97 -18.01 12.99 -19.61
C HIS A 97 -17.33 12.56 -20.91
N SER A 98 -16.16 13.12 -21.25
CA SER A 98 -15.43 12.75 -22.46
C SER A 98 -14.18 11.91 -22.17
N TYR A 99 -13.76 11.13 -23.17
CA TYR A 99 -12.50 10.40 -23.14
C TYR A 99 -11.30 11.34 -22.90
N ASN A 100 -11.34 12.55 -23.47
CA ASN A 100 -10.31 13.58 -23.23
C ASN A 100 -10.29 14.03 -21.76
N ASP A 101 -11.44 14.22 -21.10
CA ASP A 101 -11.47 14.62 -19.69
C ASP A 101 -10.80 13.58 -18.78
N MET A 102 -10.91 12.29 -19.13
CA MET A 102 -10.26 11.21 -18.39
C MET A 102 -8.77 11.09 -18.70
N LEU A 103 -8.38 11.26 -19.96
CA LEU A 103 -6.98 11.25 -20.43
C LEU A 103 -6.17 12.41 -19.85
N PHE A 104 -6.76 13.61 -19.80
CA PHE A 104 -6.11 14.82 -19.31
C PHE A 104 -6.39 15.07 -17.82
N PHE A 105 -7.03 14.11 -17.12
CA PHE A 105 -7.21 14.22 -15.68
C PHE A 105 -5.83 14.26 -14.99
N PRO A 106 -5.60 15.17 -14.04
CA PRO A 106 -4.28 15.36 -13.42
C PRO A 106 -4.01 14.30 -12.35
N TRP A 107 -3.80 13.05 -12.79
CA TRP A 107 -3.42 11.94 -11.93
C TRP A 107 -2.02 12.17 -11.33
N LEU A 108 -1.85 11.82 -10.05
CA LEU A 108 -0.52 11.72 -9.45
C LEU A 108 0.25 10.55 -10.07
N ASP A 109 -0.38 9.37 -10.07
CA ASP A 109 0.02 8.18 -10.82
C ASP A 109 -1.15 7.77 -11.71
N PRO A 110 -0.94 7.57 -13.02
CA PRO A 110 -2.04 7.20 -13.91
C PRO A 110 -2.49 5.75 -13.66
N PRO A 111 -3.78 5.44 -13.90
CA PRO A 111 -4.28 4.07 -13.90
C PRO A 111 -3.60 3.23 -14.98
N ARG A 112 -3.51 1.92 -14.74
CA ARG A 112 -2.98 1.01 -15.76
C ARG A 112 -3.83 1.08 -17.03
N GLU A 113 -3.17 1.13 -18.18
CA GLU A 113 -3.82 0.94 -19.47
C GLU A 113 -4.32 -0.52 -19.54
N THR A 114 -5.64 -0.69 -19.50
CA THR A 114 -6.33 -1.98 -19.70
C THR A 114 -6.57 -2.27 -21.16
#